data_AF-A0A7L2V050-F1
#
_entry.id   AF-A0A7L2V050-F1
#
_cell.length_a   1.000
_cell.length_b   1.000
_cell.length_c   1.000
_cell.angle_alpha   90.00
_cell.angle_beta   90.00
_cell.angle_gamma   90.00
#
_symmetry.space_group_name_H-M   'P 1'
#
loop_
_entity.id
_entity.type
_entity.pdbx_description
1 polymer ?
#
loop_
_entity_poly.entity_id
_entity_poly.type
_entity_poly.pdbx_seq_one_letter_code
_entity_poly.pdbx_strand_id
1 'polypeptide(L)'
;MLGHHYTRTFLETAVASMNAGCNLELSYGMRNNVFMHIPQALVMGNITLQMLRDRVRPLFYTRMRLGEFDPPAMNPYSTLDLSAVQSPEHRNLSLEAAVKSFVLLKNVRGTLPLRARDLPGKRLAVVGPFADNPRVLFGDYAPVPEPRYIYTPRRGLEMLPANVSFAAGCREPQCQQYSRAEVVGAAGAADVVVVCLGTGTDVETEAKDRRDLSLPGHQLELLQDAVQ
;
A
#
# COMPACT_ATOMS: atom_id res chain seq x y z
N MET A 1 -24.14 2.58 -6.93
CA MET A 1 -24.77 1.40 -7.58
C MET A 1 -25.67 1.71 -8.77
N LEU A 2 -26.23 2.91 -8.94
CA LEU A 2 -27.02 3.22 -10.16
C LEU A 2 -26.19 3.59 -11.39
N GLY A 3 -24.88 3.84 -11.24
CA GLY A 3 -23.99 4.20 -12.35
C GLY A 3 -23.81 3.12 -13.42
N HIS A 4 -24.17 1.86 -13.12
CA HIS A 4 -24.18 0.79 -14.12
C HIS A 4 -25.45 0.77 -14.98
N HIS A 5 -26.49 1.54 -14.62
CA HIS A 5 -27.80 1.55 -15.30
C HIS A 5 -28.51 0.19 -15.39
N TYR A 6 -28.15 -0.78 -14.54
CA TYR A 6 -28.78 -2.11 -14.50
C TYR A 6 -30.17 -2.10 -13.85
N THR A 7 -30.36 -1.30 -12.80
CA THR A 7 -31.66 -1.04 -12.15
C THR A 7 -31.88 0.46 -12.00
N ARG A 8 -33.13 0.87 -11.73
CA ARG A 8 -33.54 2.27 -11.65
C ARG A 8 -33.56 2.82 -10.23
N THR A 9 -33.72 1.96 -9.23
CA THR A 9 -33.81 2.37 -7.81
C THR A 9 -32.95 1.49 -6.91
N PHE A 10 -32.61 1.97 -5.71
CA PHE A 10 -31.93 1.14 -4.70
C PHE A 10 -32.78 -0.04 -4.23
N LEU A 11 -34.11 0.10 -4.18
CA LEU A 11 -35.00 -1.04 -3.91
C LEU A 11 -34.83 -2.13 -4.97
N GLU A 12 -34.90 -1.77 -6.25
CA GLU A 12 -34.68 -2.71 -7.35
C GLU A 12 -33.27 -3.34 -7.28
N THR A 13 -32.24 -2.54 -6.97
CA THR A 13 -30.89 -3.07 -6.77
C THR A 13 -30.83 -4.07 -5.61
N ALA A 14 -31.48 -3.78 -4.48
CA ALA A 14 -31.49 -4.66 -3.31
C ALA A 14 -32.17 -6.00 -3.66
N VAL A 15 -33.32 -5.93 -4.34
CA VAL A 15 -34.04 -7.12 -4.83
C VAL A 15 -33.16 -7.92 -5.78
N ALA A 16 -32.55 -7.29 -6.78
CA ALA A 16 -31.69 -7.96 -7.75
C ALA A 16 -30.49 -8.63 -7.08
N SER A 17 -29.78 -7.91 -6.21
CA SER A 17 -28.61 -8.41 -5.48
C SER A 17 -28.94 -9.60 -4.58
N MET A 18 -30.04 -9.53 -3.81
CA MET A 18 -30.47 -10.61 -2.91
C MET A 18 -30.85 -11.89 -3.68
N ASN A 19 -31.56 -11.73 -4.80
CA ASN A 19 -31.90 -12.82 -5.71
C ASN A 19 -30.64 -13.43 -6.34
N ALA A 20 -29.66 -12.60 -6.71
CA ALA A 20 -28.41 -13.03 -7.35
C ALA A 20 -27.44 -13.76 -6.40
N GLY A 21 -27.65 -13.73 -5.09
CA GLY A 21 -26.76 -14.41 -4.15
C GLY A 21 -26.09 -13.52 -3.12
N CYS A 22 -26.11 -12.20 -3.33
CA CYS A 22 -25.40 -11.26 -2.48
C CYS A 22 -26.02 -11.23 -1.09
N ASN A 23 -25.17 -11.35 -0.07
CA ASN A 23 -25.57 -11.46 1.32
C ASN A 23 -25.03 -10.35 2.21
N LEU A 24 -24.03 -9.59 1.75
CA LEU A 24 -23.44 -8.47 2.48
C LEU A 24 -23.20 -7.31 1.51
N GLU A 25 -23.58 -6.11 1.92
CA GLU A 25 -23.27 -4.88 1.19
C GLU A 25 -22.13 -4.13 1.89
N LEU A 26 -21.11 -3.77 1.11
CA LEU A 26 -20.10 -2.81 1.53
C LEU A 26 -20.43 -1.45 0.93
N SER A 27 -20.95 -0.54 1.75
CA SER A 27 -21.31 0.82 1.36
C SER A 27 -20.69 1.84 2.32
N TYR A 28 -19.43 2.17 2.05
CA TYR A 28 -18.65 3.10 2.87
C TYR A 28 -19.24 4.53 2.80
N GLY A 29 -19.41 5.17 3.97
CA GLY A 29 -19.84 6.57 4.06
C GLY A 29 -21.31 6.84 3.73
N MET A 30 -22.12 5.81 3.42
CA MET A 30 -23.53 5.98 3.06
C MET A 30 -24.46 5.69 4.24
N ARG A 31 -25.28 6.67 4.64
CA ARG A 31 -26.31 6.49 5.69
C ARG A 31 -27.53 5.68 5.23
N ASN A 32 -27.92 5.85 3.97
CA ASN A 32 -29.00 5.10 3.33
C ASN A 32 -28.43 4.35 2.12
N ASN A 33 -28.02 3.12 2.34
CA ASN A 33 -27.42 2.26 1.31
C ASN A 33 -28.46 1.30 0.70
N VAL A 34 -28.03 0.43 -0.20
CA VAL A 34 -28.95 -0.41 -0.99
C VAL A 34 -29.72 -1.38 -0.10
N PHE A 35 -29.04 -2.08 0.81
CA PHE A 35 -29.63 -3.12 1.65
C PHE A 35 -30.53 -2.57 2.76
N MET A 36 -30.50 -1.26 3.06
CA MET A 36 -31.53 -0.61 3.90
C MET A 36 -32.95 -0.71 3.30
N HIS A 37 -33.08 -1.05 2.02
CA HIS A 37 -34.37 -1.25 1.34
C HIS A 37 -34.89 -2.69 1.38
N ILE A 38 -34.15 -3.63 1.99
CA ILE A 38 -34.58 -5.03 2.18
C ILE A 38 -35.92 -5.14 2.92
N PRO A 39 -36.21 -4.38 4.00
CA PRO A 39 -37.52 -4.43 4.67
C PRO A 39 -38.67 -4.08 3.72
N GLN A 40 -38.50 -3.05 2.88
CA GLN A 40 -39.50 -2.69 1.87
C GLN A 40 -39.67 -3.81 0.83
N ALA A 41 -38.57 -4.42 0.37
CA ALA A 41 -38.61 -5.54 -0.56
C ALA A 41 -39.36 -6.77 -0.01
N LEU A 42 -39.28 -7.03 1.31
CA LEU A 42 -40.07 -8.07 1.99
C LEU A 42 -41.55 -7.72 2.04
N VAL A 43 -41.89 -6.48 2.44
CA VAL A 43 -43.30 -6.01 2.52
C VAL A 43 -43.97 -6.07 1.14
N MET A 44 -43.23 -5.75 0.08
CA MET A 44 -43.70 -5.81 -1.30
C MET A 44 -43.67 -7.24 -1.90
N GLY A 45 -43.17 -8.23 -1.16
CA GLY A 45 -43.08 -9.62 -1.63
C GLY A 45 -42.04 -9.86 -2.74
N ASN A 46 -41.14 -8.90 -2.99
CA ASN A 46 -40.09 -9.05 -4.01
C ASN A 46 -39.00 -10.04 -3.60
N ILE A 47 -38.85 -10.29 -2.30
CA ILE A 47 -38.01 -11.34 -1.72
C ILE A 47 -38.79 -12.01 -0.58
N THR A 48 -38.42 -13.24 -0.23
CA THR A 48 -39.07 -13.97 0.88
C THR A 48 -38.29 -13.83 2.18
N LEU A 49 -38.97 -13.97 3.32
CA LEU A 49 -38.31 -14.05 4.63
C LEU A 49 -37.33 -15.22 4.70
N GLN A 50 -37.65 -16.33 4.04
CA GLN A 50 -36.76 -17.49 3.97
C GLN A 50 -35.46 -17.15 3.22
N MET A 51 -35.56 -16.48 2.06
CA MET A 51 -34.38 -16.01 1.32
C MET A 51 -33.52 -15.07 2.17
N LEU A 52 -34.13 -14.11 2.87
CA LEU A 52 -33.39 -13.24 3.78
C LEU A 52 -32.63 -14.05 4.84
N ARG A 53 -33.31 -15.01 5.49
CA ARG A 53 -32.67 -15.90 6.47
C ARG A 53 -31.51 -16.69 5.85
N ASP A 54 -31.68 -17.18 4.62
CA ASP A 54 -30.64 -17.92 3.91
C ASP A 54 -29.43 -17.04 3.55
N ARG A 55 -29.61 -15.75 3.27
CA ARG A 55 -28.52 -14.80 3.05
C ARG A 55 -27.80 -14.44 4.34
N VAL A 56 -28.53 -14.27 5.44
CA VAL A 56 -27.95 -13.92 6.76
C VAL A 56 -27.22 -15.09 7.39
N ARG A 57 -27.69 -16.33 7.20
CA ARG A 57 -27.15 -17.52 7.88
C ARG A 57 -25.63 -17.71 7.68
N PRO A 58 -25.04 -17.62 6.47
CA PRO A 58 -23.59 -17.72 6.29
C PRO A 58 -22.80 -16.66 7.06
N LEU A 59 -23.32 -15.44 7.18
CA LEU A 59 -22.64 -14.36 7.92
C LEU A 59 -22.53 -14.71 9.41
N PHE A 60 -23.65 -15.12 10.02
CA PHE A 60 -23.66 -15.53 11.43
C PHE A 60 -22.90 -16.83 11.65
N TYR A 61 -22.95 -17.77 10.70
CA TYR A 61 -22.16 -18.99 10.79
C TYR A 61 -20.65 -18.70 10.83
N THR A 62 -20.17 -17.76 9.99
CA THR A 62 -18.77 -17.31 10.06
C THR A 62 -18.45 -16.67 11.40
N ARG A 63 -19.31 -15.78 11.92
CA ARG A 63 -19.15 -15.16 13.25
C ARG A 63 -19.10 -16.18 14.39
N MET A 64 -19.95 -17.20 14.34
CA MET A 64 -19.93 -18.33 15.27
C MET A 64 -18.63 -19.15 15.14
N ARG A 65 -18.16 -19.45 13.92
CA ARG A 65 -16.89 -20.16 13.71
C ARG A 65 -15.67 -19.39 14.19
N LEU A 66 -15.74 -18.06 14.18
CA LEU A 66 -14.71 -17.18 14.74
C LEU A 66 -14.80 -17.06 16.28
N GLY A 67 -15.78 -17.75 16.91
CA GLY A 67 -16.00 -17.75 18.35
C GLY A 67 -16.52 -16.42 18.89
N GLU A 68 -17.14 -15.57 18.05
CA GLU A 68 -17.60 -14.24 18.46
C GLU A 68 -18.68 -14.28 19.56
N PHE A 69 -19.43 -15.38 19.63
CA PHE A 69 -20.49 -15.59 20.63
C PHE A 69 -20.09 -16.55 21.77
N ASP A 70 -18.87 -17.08 21.72
CA ASP A 70 -18.37 -18.00 22.75
C ASP A 70 -17.83 -17.21 23.96
N PRO A 71 -17.83 -17.80 25.17
CA PRO A 71 -17.10 -17.22 26.29
C PRO A 71 -15.63 -16.97 25.90
N PRO A 72 -15.00 -15.86 26.32
CA PRO A 72 -13.62 -15.54 25.92
C PRO A 72 -12.61 -16.68 26.18
N ALA A 73 -12.81 -17.46 27.25
CA ALA A 73 -11.96 -18.61 27.58
C ALA A 73 -12.01 -19.76 26.55
N MET A 74 -13.02 -19.80 25.69
CA MET A 74 -13.19 -20.79 24.63
C MET A 74 -12.70 -20.30 23.26
N ASN A 75 -12.44 -19.00 23.11
CA ASN A 75 -11.99 -18.42 21.86
C ASN A 75 -10.45 -18.28 21.85
N PRO A 76 -9.72 -19.01 20.98
CA PRO A 76 -8.26 -19.01 20.97
C PRO A 76 -7.65 -17.64 20.61
N TYR A 77 -8.44 -16.72 20.04
CA TYR A 77 -8.00 -15.38 19.67
C TYR A 77 -8.18 -14.36 20.80
N SER A 78 -8.93 -14.68 21.86
CA SER A 78 -9.20 -13.76 22.97
C SER A 78 -7.99 -13.46 23.86
N THR A 79 -6.88 -14.19 23.68
CA THR A 79 -5.61 -13.96 24.38
C THR A 79 -4.65 -13.06 23.61
N LEU A 80 -4.96 -12.71 22.35
CA LEU A 80 -4.14 -11.81 21.56
C LEU A 80 -4.24 -10.39 22.12
N ASP A 81 -3.08 -9.76 22.31
CA ASP A 81 -2.97 -8.38 22.78
C ASP A 81 -2.04 -7.54 21.89
N LEU A 82 -1.83 -6.29 22.28
CA LEU A 82 -0.98 -5.36 21.52
C LEU A 82 0.51 -5.74 21.51
N SER A 83 0.97 -6.66 22.36
CA SER A 83 2.36 -7.12 22.34
C SER A 83 2.71 -7.89 21.07
N ALA A 84 1.71 -8.52 20.44
CA ALA A 84 1.87 -9.17 19.14
C ALA A 84 1.98 -8.16 17.99
N VAL A 85 1.42 -6.96 18.12
CA VAL A 85 1.44 -5.95 17.06
C VAL A 85 2.84 -5.39 16.91
N GLN A 86 3.42 -5.54 15.72
CA GLN A 86 4.81 -5.16 15.43
C GLN A 86 5.83 -5.81 16.39
N SER A 87 5.60 -7.03 16.87
CA SER A 87 6.60 -7.78 17.65
C SER A 87 7.93 -7.94 16.87
N PRO A 88 9.07 -8.19 17.55
CA PRO A 88 10.34 -8.46 16.87
C PRO A 88 10.24 -9.54 15.79
N GLU A 89 9.45 -10.58 16.02
CA GLU A 89 9.23 -11.70 15.10
C GLU A 89 8.49 -11.25 13.84
N HIS A 90 7.40 -10.49 13.99
CA HIS A 90 6.65 -9.94 12.85
C HIS A 90 7.49 -8.95 12.03
N ARG A 91 8.29 -8.11 12.69
CA ARG A 91 9.20 -7.18 12.00
C ARG A 91 10.29 -7.93 11.25
N ASN A 92 10.84 -9.00 11.84
CA ASN A 92 11.85 -9.82 11.18
C ASN A 92 11.27 -10.57 9.96
N LEU A 93 10.05 -11.10 10.06
CA LEU A 93 9.36 -11.72 8.94
C LEU A 93 9.10 -10.71 7.81
N SER A 94 8.67 -9.50 8.15
CA SER A 94 8.49 -8.41 7.18
C SER A 94 9.80 -8.06 6.47
N LEU A 95 10.91 -7.94 7.23
CA LEU A 95 12.24 -7.71 6.67
C LEU A 95 12.68 -8.86 5.74
N GLU A 96 12.46 -10.11 6.15
CA GLU A 96 12.79 -11.28 5.33
C GLU A 96 12.01 -11.27 4.02
N ALA A 97 10.70 -11.01 4.08
CA ALA A 97 9.86 -10.91 2.90
C ALA A 97 10.32 -9.78 1.97
N ALA A 98 10.68 -8.61 2.51
CA ALA A 98 11.21 -7.49 1.73
C ALA A 98 12.55 -7.82 1.08
N VAL A 99 13.50 -8.41 1.80
CA VAL A 99 14.81 -8.81 1.23
C VAL A 99 14.66 -9.81 0.10
N LYS A 100 13.68 -10.73 0.21
CA LYS A 100 13.41 -11.76 -0.81
C LYS A 100 12.54 -11.26 -1.98
N SER A 101 11.92 -10.07 -1.89
CA SER A 101 11.06 -9.53 -2.94
C SER A 101 11.81 -8.64 -3.95
N PHE A 102 13.04 -8.21 -3.65
CA PHE A 102 13.85 -7.44 -4.58
C PHE A 102 14.31 -8.27 -5.78
N VAL A 103 14.21 -7.68 -6.97
CA VAL A 103 14.68 -8.27 -8.23
C VAL A 103 15.85 -7.46 -8.77
N LEU A 104 17.03 -8.06 -8.84
CA LEU A 104 18.21 -7.44 -9.47
C LEU A 104 18.14 -7.62 -10.99
N LEU A 105 17.73 -6.58 -11.71
CA LEU A 105 17.56 -6.64 -13.17
C LEU A 105 18.88 -6.47 -13.94
N LYS A 106 19.81 -5.69 -13.42
CA LYS A 106 21.07 -5.36 -14.11
C LYS A 106 22.19 -5.16 -13.10
N ASN A 107 23.31 -5.83 -13.31
CA ASN A 107 24.56 -5.61 -12.58
C ASN A 107 25.71 -5.50 -13.59
N VAL A 108 26.33 -4.32 -13.68
CA VAL A 108 27.35 -4.01 -14.68
C VAL A 108 28.71 -4.01 -13.99
N ARG A 109 29.72 -4.66 -14.58
CA ARG A 109 31.10 -4.66 -14.08
C ARG A 109 31.24 -5.06 -12.60
N GLY A 110 30.30 -5.83 -12.06
CA GLY A 110 30.29 -6.24 -10.66
C GLY A 110 30.16 -5.09 -9.66
N THR A 111 29.49 -3.99 -10.04
CA THR A 111 29.25 -2.83 -9.14
C THR A 111 28.55 -3.25 -7.85
N LEU A 112 27.59 -4.18 -7.91
CA LEU A 112 26.95 -4.75 -6.74
C LEU A 112 27.51 -6.15 -6.41
N PRO A 113 27.62 -6.52 -5.11
CA PRO A 113 27.29 -5.70 -3.94
C PRO A 113 28.36 -4.66 -3.60
N LEU A 114 27.94 -3.53 -3.03
CA LEU A 114 28.87 -2.60 -2.37
C LEU A 114 29.48 -3.31 -1.15
N ARG A 115 30.77 -3.58 -1.19
CA ARG A 115 31.44 -4.36 -0.14
C ARG A 115 31.61 -3.50 1.10
N ALA A 116 31.18 -4.00 2.25
CA ALA A 116 31.25 -3.26 3.52
C ALA A 116 32.66 -2.75 3.87
N ARG A 117 33.69 -3.50 3.48
CA ARG A 117 35.10 -3.12 3.71
C ARG A 117 35.53 -1.87 2.94
N ASP A 118 34.85 -1.55 1.84
CA ASP A 118 35.21 -0.46 0.92
C ASP A 118 34.38 0.81 1.17
N LEU A 119 33.40 0.74 2.09
CA LEU A 119 32.49 1.85 2.44
C LEU A 119 33.09 2.93 3.37
N PRO A 120 33.97 2.61 4.35
CA PRO A 120 34.55 3.63 5.23
C PRO A 120 35.09 4.85 4.48
N GLY A 121 34.50 6.02 4.76
CA GLY A 121 34.88 7.30 4.16
C GLY A 121 34.37 7.54 2.72
N LYS A 122 33.62 6.61 2.13
CA LYS A 122 32.97 6.82 0.82
C LYS A 122 31.83 7.81 0.93
N ARG A 123 31.66 8.60 -0.13
CA ARG A 123 30.53 9.53 -0.30
C ARG A 123 29.43 8.83 -1.08
N LEU A 124 28.28 8.62 -0.46
CA LEU A 124 27.10 8.00 -1.06
C LEU A 124 26.03 9.08 -1.23
N ALA A 125 25.62 9.39 -2.45
CA ALA A 125 24.44 10.21 -2.67
C ALA A 125 23.22 9.32 -2.83
N VAL A 126 22.14 9.62 -2.11
CA VAL A 126 20.83 9.00 -2.32
C VAL A 126 19.86 10.06 -2.83
N VAL A 127 19.31 9.85 -4.02
CA VAL A 127 18.51 10.85 -4.72
C VAL A 127 17.18 10.31 -5.23
N GLY A 128 16.22 11.21 -5.49
CA GLY A 128 14.91 10.87 -6.04
C GLY A 128 13.77 10.88 -5.03
N PRO A 129 12.51 10.91 -5.50
CA PRO A 129 11.33 11.07 -4.65
C PRO A 129 11.07 9.90 -3.69
N PHE A 130 11.68 8.73 -3.93
CA PHE A 130 11.56 7.56 -3.04
C PHE A 130 12.72 7.45 -2.03
N ALA A 131 13.75 8.30 -2.15
CA ALA A 131 14.97 8.17 -1.36
C ALA A 131 14.71 8.37 0.14
N ASP A 132 13.79 9.27 0.51
CA ASP A 132 13.41 9.51 1.91
C ASP A 132 11.92 9.81 2.12
N ASN A 133 11.06 9.10 1.39
CA ASN A 133 9.62 9.27 1.52
C ASN A 133 8.99 8.04 2.20
N PRO A 134 8.51 8.13 3.45
CA PRO A 134 7.94 6.99 4.16
C PRO A 134 6.58 6.56 3.61
N ARG A 135 5.84 7.46 2.93
CA ARG A 135 4.49 7.15 2.42
C ARG A 135 4.52 6.15 1.26
N VAL A 136 5.56 6.23 0.42
CA VAL A 136 5.66 5.42 -0.79
C VAL A 136 6.19 4.01 -0.54
N LEU A 137 6.62 3.69 0.68
CA LEU A 137 7.15 2.37 1.04
C LEU A 137 6.07 1.30 1.17
N PHE A 138 4.85 1.69 1.52
CA PHE A 138 3.79 0.76 1.93
C PHE A 138 2.72 0.52 0.87
N GLY A 139 2.74 1.30 -0.23
CA GLY A 139 1.75 1.19 -1.30
C GLY A 139 0.33 1.59 -0.86
N ASP A 140 -0.67 1.00 -1.52
CA ASP A 140 -2.09 1.19 -1.21
C ASP A 140 -2.57 0.18 -0.15
N TYR A 141 -3.74 0.41 0.45
CA TYR A 141 -4.34 -0.44 1.51
C TYR A 141 -3.41 -0.68 2.71
N ALA A 142 -2.43 0.22 2.91
CA ALA A 142 -1.47 0.13 3.99
C ALA A 142 -2.06 0.52 5.35
N PRO A 143 -1.66 -0.14 6.45
CA PRO A 143 -1.97 0.33 7.80
C PRO A 143 -1.21 1.63 8.10
N VAL A 144 -1.52 2.28 9.23
CA VAL A 144 -0.68 3.37 9.74
C VAL A 144 0.53 2.75 10.45
N PRO A 145 1.75 2.80 9.88
CA PRO A 145 2.93 2.25 10.54
C PRO A 145 3.37 3.13 11.70
N GLU A 146 3.98 2.53 12.73
CA GLU A 146 4.64 3.28 13.79
C GLU A 146 5.93 3.91 13.23
N PRO A 147 6.09 5.25 13.28
CA PRO A 147 7.21 5.95 12.65
C PRO A 147 8.59 5.41 13.02
N ARG A 148 8.77 4.92 14.25
CA ARG A 148 10.07 4.41 14.73
C ARG A 148 10.59 3.23 13.90
N TYR A 149 9.70 2.43 13.31
CA TYR A 149 10.03 1.23 12.54
C TYR A 149 10.05 1.44 11.03
N ILE A 150 9.92 2.68 10.55
CA ILE A 150 9.96 2.98 9.11
C ILE A 150 11.41 3.21 8.66
N TYR A 151 11.90 2.40 7.72
CA TYR A 151 13.24 2.53 7.15
C TYR A 151 13.15 2.91 5.67
N THR A 152 13.37 4.19 5.36
CA THR A 152 13.55 4.68 3.99
C THR A 152 14.90 4.23 3.43
N PRO A 153 15.10 4.26 2.10
CA PRO A 153 16.41 4.03 1.51
C PRO A 153 17.51 4.90 2.13
N ARG A 154 17.27 6.20 2.34
CA ARG A 154 18.20 7.11 3.05
C ARG A 154 18.54 6.59 4.44
N ARG A 155 17.53 6.31 5.27
CA ARG A 155 17.74 5.82 6.63
C ARG A 155 18.53 4.50 6.66
N GLY A 156 18.27 3.59 5.72
CA GLY A 156 19.01 2.34 5.61
C GLY A 156 20.48 2.54 5.19
N LEU A 157 20.74 3.45 4.25
CA LEU A 157 22.10 3.78 3.81
C LEU A 157 22.89 4.53 4.90
N GLU A 158 22.24 5.36 5.72
CA GLU A 158 22.86 6.07 6.85
C GLU A 158 23.33 5.14 7.97
N MET A 159 22.88 3.88 7.99
CA MET A 159 23.38 2.86 8.92
C MET A 159 24.72 2.26 8.48
N LEU A 160 25.17 2.54 7.25
CA LEU A 160 26.46 2.10 6.74
C LEU A 160 27.59 3.04 7.20
N PRO A 161 28.83 2.56 7.30
CA PRO A 161 29.98 3.41 7.64
C PRO A 161 30.41 4.27 6.43
N ALA A 162 29.52 5.13 5.95
CA ALA A 162 29.70 5.97 4.77
C ALA A 162 29.13 7.38 5.00
N ASN A 163 29.62 8.35 4.23
CA ASN A 163 29.10 9.73 4.26
C ASN A 163 27.93 9.82 3.29
N VAL A 164 26.70 9.77 3.82
CA VAL A 164 25.49 9.82 3.00
C VAL A 164 25.02 11.26 2.80
N SER A 165 24.86 11.68 1.55
CA SER A 165 24.17 12.92 1.17
C SER A 165 22.81 12.59 0.54
N PHE A 166 21.85 13.50 0.67
CA PHE A 166 20.49 13.30 0.16
C PHE A 166 20.05 14.50 -0.66
N ALA A 167 19.39 14.22 -1.79
CA ALA A 167 18.65 15.21 -2.57
C ALA A 167 17.40 14.57 -3.17
N ALA A 168 16.22 15.03 -2.77
CA ALA A 168 14.99 14.51 -3.32
C ALA A 168 14.90 14.77 -4.84
N GLY A 169 15.29 15.98 -5.27
CA GLY A 169 15.13 16.47 -6.64
C GLY A 169 13.66 16.74 -6.99
N CYS A 170 12.79 15.79 -6.68
CA CYS A 170 11.34 15.88 -6.69
C CYS A 170 10.79 15.51 -5.32
N ARG A 171 9.80 16.26 -4.82
CA ARG A 171 9.20 16.00 -3.51
C ARG A 171 8.26 14.79 -3.50
N GLU A 172 7.51 14.61 -4.57
CA GLU A 172 6.49 13.56 -4.73
C GLU A 172 6.79 12.72 -5.98
N PRO A 173 6.34 11.45 -6.03
CA PRO A 173 6.52 10.59 -7.18
C PRO A 173 6.01 11.15 -8.51
N GLN A 174 4.88 11.89 -8.53
CA GLN A 174 4.44 12.58 -9.75
C GLN A 174 5.52 13.51 -10.37
N CYS A 175 6.48 13.99 -9.57
CA CYS A 175 7.68 14.71 -10.01
C CYS A 175 7.38 15.84 -11.01
N GLN A 176 6.36 16.65 -10.71
CA GLN A 176 5.93 17.80 -11.53
C GLN A 176 6.87 19.01 -11.39
N GLN A 177 7.59 19.09 -10.27
CA GLN A 177 8.58 20.13 -10.00
C GLN A 177 9.90 19.45 -9.69
N TYR A 178 10.92 19.78 -10.48
CA TYR A 178 12.23 19.15 -10.42
C TYR A 178 13.34 20.19 -10.18
N SER A 179 14.16 19.94 -9.16
CA SER A 179 15.35 20.72 -8.81
C SER A 179 16.61 20.03 -9.35
N ARG A 180 17.01 20.39 -10.56
CA ARG A 180 18.24 19.86 -11.20
C ARG A 180 19.50 20.15 -10.39
N ALA A 181 19.60 21.36 -9.84
CA ALA A 181 20.77 21.79 -9.09
C ALA A 181 21.02 20.93 -7.84
N GLU A 182 19.95 20.52 -7.14
CA GLU A 182 20.07 19.62 -5.98
C GLU A 182 20.61 18.25 -6.37
N VAL A 183 20.09 17.66 -7.44
CA VAL A 183 20.47 16.30 -7.87
C VAL A 183 21.90 16.27 -8.41
N VAL A 184 22.24 17.20 -9.30
CA VAL A 184 23.61 17.32 -9.83
C VAL A 184 24.60 17.65 -8.70
N GLY A 185 24.22 18.52 -7.76
CA GLY A 185 25.06 18.86 -6.61
C GLY A 185 25.34 17.68 -5.69
N ALA A 186 24.33 16.86 -5.39
CA ALA A 186 24.50 15.66 -4.58
C ALA A 186 25.29 14.57 -5.32
N ALA A 187 25.00 14.34 -6.60
CA ALA A 187 25.63 13.29 -7.39
C ALA A 187 27.10 13.60 -7.74
N GLY A 188 27.41 14.84 -8.12
CA GLY A 188 28.75 15.23 -8.61
C GLY A 188 29.88 15.10 -7.57
N ALA A 189 29.54 15.09 -6.28
CA ALA A 189 30.49 14.87 -5.19
C ALA A 189 30.44 13.44 -4.63
N ALA A 190 29.70 12.50 -5.23
CA ALA A 190 29.55 11.16 -4.70
C ALA A 190 30.50 10.16 -5.37
N ASP A 191 30.94 9.17 -4.61
CA ASP A 191 31.64 8.00 -5.15
C ASP A 191 30.63 6.94 -5.64
N VAL A 192 29.42 6.94 -5.06
CA VAL A 192 28.29 6.09 -5.43
C VAL A 192 27.01 6.90 -5.38
N VAL A 193 26.18 6.80 -6.42
CA VAL A 193 24.84 7.41 -6.47
C VAL A 193 23.79 6.31 -6.44
N VAL A 194 22.86 6.40 -5.48
CA VAL A 194 21.69 5.54 -5.35
C VAL A 194 20.46 6.36 -5.75
N VAL A 195 19.83 5.99 -6.86
CA VAL A 195 18.69 6.71 -7.43
C VAL A 195 17.40 5.93 -7.13
N CYS A 196 16.50 6.54 -6.36
CA CYS A 196 15.24 5.94 -5.89
C CYS A 196 14.05 6.58 -6.59
N LEU A 197 13.47 5.85 -7.54
CA LEU A 197 12.40 6.29 -8.44
C LEU A 197 11.23 5.30 -8.42
N GLY A 198 10.07 5.72 -8.90
CA GLY A 198 8.88 4.88 -8.91
C GLY A 198 7.60 5.68 -9.15
N THR A 199 6.48 4.99 -9.01
CA THR A 199 5.14 5.51 -9.31
C THR A 199 4.44 6.02 -8.08
N GLY A 200 4.26 5.21 -7.05
CA GLY A 200 3.59 5.60 -5.80
C GLY A 200 2.06 5.79 -5.95
N THR A 201 1.36 5.91 -4.83
CA THR A 201 -0.12 5.95 -4.81
C THR A 201 -0.70 7.26 -5.34
N ASP A 202 0.11 8.32 -5.41
CA ASP A 202 -0.26 9.56 -6.09
C ASP A 202 -0.27 9.39 -7.61
N VAL A 203 0.38 8.38 -8.18
CA VAL A 203 0.34 8.09 -9.63
C VAL A 203 -0.65 6.97 -9.96
N GLU A 204 -0.71 5.91 -9.14
CA GLU A 204 -1.59 4.75 -9.35
C GLU A 204 -2.30 4.32 -8.05
N THR A 205 -3.63 4.27 -8.05
CA THR A 205 -4.45 3.84 -6.89
C THR A 205 -5.85 3.42 -7.36
N GLU A 206 -6.69 2.97 -6.45
CA GLU A 206 -8.09 2.66 -6.73
C GLU A 206 -8.80 3.81 -7.46
N ALA A 207 -9.53 3.47 -8.52
CA ALA A 207 -10.19 4.41 -9.43
C ALA A 207 -9.26 5.40 -10.15
N LYS A 208 -7.94 5.14 -10.16
CA LYS A 208 -6.93 5.96 -10.83
C LYS A 208 -5.88 5.09 -11.54
N ASP A 209 -6.26 4.60 -12.70
CA ASP A 209 -5.34 3.93 -13.61
C ASP A 209 -4.31 4.92 -14.18
N ARG A 210 -3.10 4.44 -14.44
CA ARG A 210 -2.09 5.21 -15.17
C ARG A 210 -2.45 5.33 -16.64
N ARG A 211 -2.00 6.41 -17.27
CA ARG A 211 -2.15 6.62 -18.73
C ARG A 211 -1.12 5.87 -19.56
N ASP A 212 0.03 5.56 -18.98
CA ASP A 212 1.13 4.87 -19.62
C ASP A 212 2.05 4.17 -18.59
N LEU A 213 3.14 3.58 -19.09
CA LEU A 213 4.11 2.85 -18.26
C LEU A 213 5.47 3.54 -18.08
N SER A 214 5.58 4.81 -18.49
CA SER A 214 6.80 5.59 -18.32
C SER A 214 6.99 6.03 -16.87
N LEU A 215 8.21 6.46 -16.54
CA LEU A 215 8.46 7.13 -15.28
C LEU A 215 7.67 8.44 -15.23
N PRO A 216 7.00 8.75 -14.11
CA PRO A 216 6.15 9.94 -14.01
C PRO A 216 6.97 11.23 -13.98
N GLY A 217 6.42 12.28 -14.61
CA GLY A 217 6.98 13.63 -14.59
C GLY A 217 8.45 13.69 -15.03
N HIS A 218 9.26 14.44 -14.29
CA HIS A 218 10.68 14.64 -14.58
C HIS A 218 11.60 13.54 -14.01
N GLN A 219 11.09 12.39 -13.57
CA GLN A 219 11.94 11.35 -12.98
C GLN A 219 12.97 10.77 -13.95
N LEU A 220 12.67 10.74 -15.26
CA LEU A 220 13.65 10.32 -16.27
C LEU A 220 14.79 11.34 -16.41
N GLU A 221 14.47 12.64 -16.42
CA GLU A 221 15.48 13.72 -16.44
C GLU A 221 16.35 13.68 -15.18
N LEU A 222 15.72 13.47 -14.01
CA LEU A 222 16.43 13.26 -12.75
C LEU A 222 17.43 12.12 -12.84
N LEU A 223 17.02 10.96 -13.38
CA LEU A 223 17.92 9.82 -13.57
C LEU A 223 19.09 10.18 -14.48
N GLN A 224 18.85 10.90 -15.58
CA GLN A 224 19.88 11.30 -16.54
C GLN A 224 20.89 12.28 -15.93
N ASP A 225 20.43 13.23 -15.12
CA ASP A 225 21.31 14.18 -14.44
C ASP A 225 22.10 13.54 -13.28
N ALA A 226 21.54 12.52 -12.62
CA ALA A 226 22.19 11.82 -11.51
C ALA A 226 23.37 10.92 -11.94
N VAL A 227 23.51 10.62 -13.24
CA VAL A 227 24.52 9.71 -13.79
C VAL A 227 25.55 10.41 -14.71
N GLN A 228 25.53 11.75 -14.77
CA GLN A 228 26.49 12.56 -15.52
C GLN A 228 27.82 12.73 -14.80
#